data_AF-A0A1V4MCU2-F1
#
_entry.id   AF-A0A1V4MCU2-F1
#
_cell.length_a   1.000
_cell.length_b   1.000
_cell.length_c   1.000
_cell.angle_alpha   90.00
_cell.angle_beta   90.00
_cell.angle_gamma   90.00
#
_symmetry.space_group_name_H-M   'P 1'
#
loop_
_entity.id
_entity.type
_entity.pdbx_description
1 polymer ?
#
loop_
_entity_poly.entity_id
_entity_poly.type
_entity_poly.pdbx_seq_one_letter_code
_entity_poly.pdbx_strand_id
1 'polypeptide(L)'
;MKTFVCIKYVPDTSEAEVKVNPDGVTVDSSRFSFDINDADNYAVEESVLIKEARGGDITVASIGPKQSDVMIRMAMAKGCDQAIRVEDDRIAGHDPLIVARVLAGAIKGHECDLVLTGCMAGDDGHMATGAALAEELGFNHATMVKKLEILDGKVKAYRELEGGLMEVVELVLPAVLTIQTGINEPRYAPIRGIREAQKKELKVVNLEDLGLDPNDVDAEASGVILEQLYIPEIESAAEFIEGEPDEKAEKLASILVKGGLV
;
A
#
# COMPACT_ATOMS: atom_id res chain seq x y z
N MET A 1 1.25 -21.29 -7.87
CA MET A 1 0.34 -20.45 -7.07
C MET A 1 0.00 -19.21 -7.88
N LYS A 2 -1.27 -18.79 -7.94
CA LYS A 2 -1.70 -17.57 -8.63
C LYS A 2 -1.76 -16.42 -7.62
N THR A 3 -0.89 -15.44 -7.80
CA THR A 3 -0.76 -14.32 -6.86
C THR A 3 -1.21 -13.03 -7.52
N PHE A 4 -1.99 -12.22 -6.81
CA PHE A 4 -2.18 -10.82 -7.13
C PHE A 4 -1.33 -9.95 -6.20
N VAL A 5 -0.73 -8.90 -6.74
CA VAL A 5 -0.09 -7.86 -5.93
C VAL A 5 -0.69 -6.51 -6.29
N CYS A 6 -1.26 -5.82 -5.32
CA CYS A 6 -1.81 -4.49 -5.52
C CYS A 6 -0.73 -3.45 -5.20
N ILE A 7 -0.54 -2.49 -6.11
CA ILE A 7 0.38 -1.37 -5.93
C ILE A 7 -0.36 -0.04 -6.09
N LYS A 8 0.10 0.98 -5.38
CA LYS A 8 -0.35 2.38 -5.50
C LYS A 8 0.78 3.24 -6.06
N TYR A 9 0.42 4.11 -7.00
CA TYR A 9 1.26 5.20 -7.51
C TYR A 9 1.13 6.40 -6.56
N VAL A 10 2.16 6.67 -5.77
CA VAL A 10 2.11 7.68 -4.70
C VAL A 10 3.12 8.80 -4.95
N PRO A 11 2.82 10.04 -4.53
CA PRO A 11 3.78 11.12 -4.60
C PRO A 11 4.94 10.87 -3.64
N ASP A 12 6.15 11.19 -4.09
CA ASP A 12 7.33 11.29 -3.25
C ASP A 12 7.50 12.75 -2.82
N THR A 13 7.25 13.00 -1.54
CA THR A 13 7.32 14.33 -0.94
C THR A 13 8.68 14.61 -0.28
N SER A 14 9.70 13.75 -0.45
CA SER A 14 11.00 13.96 0.20
C SER A 14 11.78 15.16 -0.37
N GLU A 15 11.61 15.44 -1.67
CA GLU A 15 12.36 16.47 -2.39
C GLU A 15 11.54 17.75 -2.68
N ALA A 16 10.27 17.79 -2.29
CA ALA A 16 9.35 18.87 -2.63
C ALA A 16 8.43 19.28 -1.47
N GLU A 17 8.32 20.59 -1.26
CA GLU A 17 7.41 21.17 -0.26
C GLU A 17 5.94 20.93 -0.65
N VAL A 18 5.16 20.40 0.29
CA VAL A 18 3.72 20.17 0.13
C VAL A 18 2.97 21.49 0.27
N LYS A 19 2.10 21.79 -0.69
CA LYS A 19 1.22 22.98 -0.68
C LYS A 19 -0.21 22.57 -0.93
N VAL A 20 -1.13 23.10 -0.15
CA VAL A 20 -2.57 22.91 -0.34
C VAL A 20 -3.06 23.86 -1.44
N ASN A 21 -3.85 23.35 -2.37
CA ASN A 21 -4.45 24.14 -3.45
C ASN A 21 -5.57 25.06 -2.92
N PRO A 22 -6.01 26.07 -3.69
CA PRO A 22 -7.09 26.97 -3.29
C PRO A 22 -8.44 26.30 -3.03
N ASP A 23 -8.65 25.07 -3.52
CA ASP A 23 -9.86 24.27 -3.23
C ASP A 23 -9.88 23.73 -1.79
N GLY A 24 -8.75 23.80 -1.07
CA GLY A 24 -8.62 23.37 0.31
C GLY A 24 -8.60 21.85 0.51
N VAL A 25 -8.73 21.05 -0.55
CA VAL A 25 -8.88 19.58 -0.45
C VAL A 25 -7.94 18.82 -1.37
N THR A 26 -7.15 19.51 -2.19
CA THR A 26 -6.08 18.89 -2.98
C THR A 26 -4.72 19.54 -2.71
N VAL A 27 -3.65 18.87 -3.13
CA VAL A 27 -2.27 19.37 -3.03
C VAL A 27 -1.68 19.68 -4.40
N ASP A 28 -0.80 20.68 -4.48
CA ASP A 28 -0.05 20.99 -5.69
C ASP A 28 1.02 19.91 -5.93
N SER A 29 0.69 18.94 -6.79
CA SER A 29 1.59 17.84 -7.13
C SER A 29 2.50 18.14 -8.32
N SER A 30 2.54 19.37 -8.85
CA SER A 30 3.27 19.70 -10.08
C SER A 30 4.79 19.52 -9.98
N ARG A 31 5.31 19.46 -8.74
CA ARG A 31 6.75 19.30 -8.43
C ARG A 31 7.11 17.94 -7.86
N PHE A 32 6.13 17.07 -7.64
CA PHE A 32 6.36 15.76 -7.03
C PHE A 32 6.92 14.79 -8.07
N SER A 33 7.95 14.05 -7.68
CA SER A 33 8.19 12.73 -8.24
C SER A 33 7.14 11.77 -7.70
N PHE A 34 6.98 10.62 -8.35
CA PHE A 34 6.07 9.58 -7.91
C PHE A 34 6.75 8.23 -8.06
N ASP A 35 6.45 7.32 -7.16
CA ASP A 35 7.00 5.97 -7.14
C ASP A 35 5.91 4.94 -6.80
N ILE A 36 6.27 3.66 -6.86
CA ILE A 36 5.54 2.60 -6.17
C ILE A 36 5.60 2.92 -4.69
N ASN A 37 4.44 2.89 -4.01
CA ASN A 37 4.39 2.98 -2.56
C ASN A 37 5.39 2.02 -1.89
N ASP A 38 6.13 2.50 -0.89
CA ASP A 38 7.25 1.74 -0.32
C ASP A 38 6.83 0.36 0.19
N ALA A 39 5.75 0.26 0.97
CA ALA A 39 5.23 -1.01 1.46
C ALA A 39 4.80 -1.96 0.31
N ASP A 40 4.25 -1.42 -0.78
CA ASP A 40 3.84 -2.21 -1.95
C ASP A 40 5.06 -2.77 -2.68
N ASN A 41 6.19 -2.06 -2.65
CA ASN A 41 7.44 -2.54 -3.23
C ASN A 41 7.97 -3.81 -2.53
N TYR A 42 7.82 -3.91 -1.20
CA TYR A 42 8.08 -5.15 -0.46
C TYR A 42 7.08 -6.26 -0.81
N ALA A 43 5.81 -5.92 -1.03
CA ALA A 43 4.79 -6.87 -1.47
C ALA A 43 5.10 -7.44 -2.87
N VAL A 44 5.58 -6.59 -3.79
CA VAL A 44 6.06 -7.02 -5.12
C VAL A 44 7.22 -8.00 -4.97
N GLU A 45 8.24 -7.67 -4.17
CA GLU A 45 9.37 -8.58 -3.95
C GLU A 45 8.92 -9.91 -3.35
N GLU A 46 8.05 -9.88 -2.34
CA GLU A 46 7.54 -11.09 -1.69
C GLU A 46 6.79 -11.99 -2.67
N SER A 47 5.98 -11.40 -3.56
CA SER A 47 5.30 -12.13 -4.63
C SER A 47 6.28 -12.85 -5.57
N VAL A 48 7.40 -12.18 -5.90
CA VAL A 48 8.45 -12.73 -6.76
C VAL A 48 9.21 -13.85 -6.06
N LEU A 49 9.57 -13.68 -4.79
CA LEU A 49 10.22 -14.73 -3.99
C LEU A 49 9.33 -15.97 -3.86
N ILE A 50 8.03 -15.80 -3.64
CA ILE A 50 7.07 -16.92 -3.63
C ILE A 50 7.07 -17.63 -4.99
N LYS A 51 7.00 -16.89 -6.09
CA LYS A 51 7.04 -17.47 -7.44
C LYS A 51 8.36 -18.20 -7.71
N GLU A 52 9.50 -17.68 -7.29
CA GLU A 52 10.79 -18.35 -7.45
C GLU A 52 10.86 -19.66 -6.66
N ALA A 53 10.27 -19.69 -5.46
CA ALA A 53 10.28 -20.88 -4.61
C ALA A 53 9.22 -21.93 -4.98
N ARG A 54 8.05 -21.52 -5.48
CA ARG A 54 6.86 -22.38 -5.65
C ARG A 54 6.30 -22.42 -7.08
N GLY A 55 6.80 -21.56 -7.97
CA GLY A 55 6.24 -21.37 -9.30
C GLY A 55 4.86 -20.71 -9.30
N GLY A 56 4.33 -20.50 -10.51
CA GLY A 56 3.07 -19.80 -10.75
C GLY A 56 3.27 -18.43 -11.36
N ASP A 57 2.21 -17.64 -11.36
CA ASP A 57 2.15 -16.35 -12.06
C ASP A 57 1.70 -15.25 -11.09
N ILE A 58 2.22 -14.04 -11.33
CA ILE A 58 1.91 -12.85 -10.55
C ILE A 58 1.21 -11.84 -11.46
N THR A 59 0.03 -11.39 -11.05
CA THR A 59 -0.67 -10.27 -11.67
C THR A 59 -0.53 -9.04 -10.79
N VAL A 60 0.07 -7.97 -11.32
CA VAL A 60 0.07 -6.67 -10.64
C VAL A 60 -1.22 -5.92 -10.98
N ALA A 61 -1.87 -5.37 -9.96
CA ALA A 61 -3.08 -4.55 -10.10
C ALA A 61 -2.85 -3.15 -9.51
N SER A 62 -3.36 -2.11 -10.17
CA SER A 62 -3.30 -0.73 -9.69
C SER A 62 -4.56 0.01 -10.12
N ILE A 63 -5.05 0.90 -9.27
CA ILE A 63 -6.03 1.92 -9.66
C ILE A 63 -5.27 3.22 -9.83
N GLY A 64 -5.47 3.92 -10.94
CA GLY A 64 -4.81 5.20 -11.14
C GLY A 64 -4.70 5.65 -12.59
N PRO A 65 -4.23 6.89 -12.79
CA PRO A 65 -4.16 7.51 -14.10
C PRO A 65 -3.05 6.89 -14.95
N LYS A 66 -3.02 7.18 -16.25
CA LYS A 66 -2.02 6.66 -17.20
C LYS A 66 -0.57 6.83 -16.74
N GLN A 67 -0.28 7.87 -15.97
CA GLN A 67 1.03 8.14 -15.38
C GLN A 67 1.52 7.00 -14.49
N SER A 68 0.62 6.21 -13.88
CA SER A 68 0.97 5.04 -13.08
C SER A 68 1.53 3.86 -13.90
N ASP A 69 1.39 3.87 -15.24
CA ASP A 69 1.91 2.82 -16.12
C ASP A 69 3.40 2.56 -15.89
N VAL A 70 4.20 3.60 -15.60
CA VAL A 70 5.64 3.44 -15.38
C VAL A 70 5.93 2.59 -14.14
N MET A 71 5.12 2.72 -13.08
CA MET A 71 5.28 1.98 -11.83
C MET A 71 4.75 0.56 -11.95
N ILE A 72 3.65 0.36 -12.66
CA ILE A 72 3.15 -0.98 -13.01
C ILE A 72 4.20 -1.74 -13.84
N ARG A 73 4.78 -1.09 -14.86
CA ARG A 73 5.85 -1.69 -15.66
C ARG A 73 7.13 -1.94 -14.86
N MET A 74 7.41 -1.13 -13.85
CA MET A 74 8.52 -1.39 -12.93
C MET A 74 8.28 -2.68 -12.13
N ALA A 75 7.08 -2.91 -11.59
CA ALA A 75 6.73 -4.16 -10.93
C ALA A 75 6.80 -5.38 -11.90
N MET A 76 6.36 -5.21 -13.15
CA MET A 76 6.54 -6.24 -14.20
C MET A 76 8.00 -6.51 -14.53
N ALA A 77 8.85 -5.49 -14.50
CA ALA A 77 10.28 -5.62 -14.73
C ALA A 77 11.01 -6.35 -13.59
N LYS A 78 10.46 -6.30 -12.37
CA LYS A 78 10.96 -7.04 -11.19
C LYS A 78 10.56 -8.50 -11.18
N GLY A 79 9.45 -8.87 -11.83
CA GLY A 79 9.06 -10.27 -11.97
C GLY A 79 7.57 -10.54 -12.17
N CYS A 80 6.71 -9.52 -12.13
CA CYS A 80 5.27 -9.70 -12.39
C CYS A 80 5.02 -10.10 -13.86
N ASP A 81 4.05 -11.00 -14.07
CA ASP A 81 3.77 -11.61 -15.36
C ASP A 81 2.73 -10.82 -16.14
N GLN A 82 1.64 -10.48 -15.47
CA GLN A 82 0.48 -9.80 -16.03
C GLN A 82 0.23 -8.50 -15.27
N ALA A 83 -0.48 -7.57 -15.91
CA ALA A 83 -0.80 -6.27 -15.31
C ALA A 83 -2.22 -5.83 -15.65
N ILE A 84 -2.92 -5.29 -14.64
CA ILE A 84 -4.22 -4.65 -14.78
C ILE A 84 -4.13 -3.25 -14.18
N ARG A 85 -4.55 -2.24 -14.96
CA ARG A 85 -4.74 -0.88 -14.48
C ARG A 85 -6.22 -0.53 -14.58
N VAL A 86 -6.81 -0.12 -13.48
CA VAL A 86 -8.16 0.45 -13.47
C VAL A 86 -8.05 1.96 -13.60
N GLU A 87 -8.71 2.54 -14.59
CA GLU A 87 -8.73 3.98 -14.85
C GLU A 87 -10.17 4.45 -15.05
N ASP A 88 -10.68 5.20 -14.08
CA ASP A 88 -12.01 5.80 -14.15
C ASP A 88 -12.11 7.00 -13.19
N ASP A 89 -12.41 8.19 -13.73
CA ASP A 89 -12.47 9.43 -12.95
C ASP A 89 -13.65 9.46 -11.96
N ARG A 90 -14.61 8.53 -12.09
CA ARG A 90 -15.76 8.42 -11.19
C ARG A 90 -15.39 7.79 -9.84
N ILE A 91 -14.25 7.11 -9.73
CA ILE A 91 -13.84 6.40 -8.51
C ILE A 91 -13.44 7.39 -7.42
N ALA A 92 -14.08 7.31 -6.25
CA ALA A 92 -13.67 8.01 -5.03
C ALA A 92 -12.43 7.35 -4.41
N GLY A 93 -11.26 7.60 -5.02
CA GLY A 93 -10.00 6.92 -4.68
C GLY A 93 -9.39 7.23 -3.31
N HIS A 94 -9.95 8.18 -2.56
CA HIS A 94 -9.53 8.49 -1.19
C HIS A 94 -10.16 7.56 -0.15
N ASP A 95 -11.30 6.93 -0.43
CA ASP A 95 -11.94 6.00 0.51
C ASP A 95 -11.34 4.59 0.35
N PRO A 96 -10.70 4.02 1.39
CA PRO A 96 -10.08 2.70 1.31
C PRO A 96 -11.08 1.57 1.03
N LEU A 97 -12.36 1.72 1.39
CA LEU A 97 -13.41 0.73 1.12
C LEU A 97 -13.81 0.74 -0.36
N ILE A 98 -13.92 1.93 -0.96
CA ILE A 98 -14.15 2.08 -2.39
C ILE A 98 -12.98 1.51 -3.20
N VAL A 99 -11.75 1.85 -2.83
CA VAL A 99 -10.53 1.30 -3.45
C VAL A 99 -10.52 -0.23 -3.37
N ALA A 100 -10.87 -0.80 -2.21
CA ALA A 100 -10.96 -2.25 -2.03
C ALA A 100 -12.01 -2.90 -2.94
N ARG A 101 -13.20 -2.30 -3.07
CA ARG A 101 -14.26 -2.79 -3.96
C ARG A 101 -13.83 -2.82 -5.43
N VAL A 102 -13.17 -1.75 -5.88
CA VAL A 102 -12.66 -1.66 -7.26
C VAL A 102 -11.54 -2.69 -7.50
N LEU A 103 -10.58 -2.82 -6.57
CA LEU A 103 -9.53 -3.85 -6.66
C LEU A 103 -10.14 -5.26 -6.66
N ALA A 104 -11.16 -5.51 -5.85
CA ALA A 104 -11.87 -6.78 -5.83
C ALA A 104 -12.53 -7.07 -7.20
N GLY A 105 -13.11 -6.05 -7.85
CA GLY A 105 -13.63 -6.17 -9.22
C GLY A 105 -12.55 -6.60 -10.22
N ALA A 106 -11.34 -6.04 -10.11
CA ALA A 106 -10.21 -6.41 -10.97
C ALA A 106 -9.65 -7.82 -10.73
N ILE A 107 -9.88 -8.38 -9.54
CA ILE A 107 -9.42 -9.73 -9.15
C ILE A 107 -10.51 -10.79 -9.38
N LYS A 108 -11.78 -10.44 -9.16
CA LYS A 108 -12.93 -11.35 -9.33
C LYS A 108 -12.98 -11.90 -10.75
N GLY A 109 -13.20 -13.21 -10.88
CA GLY A 109 -13.20 -13.92 -12.15
C GLY A 109 -11.82 -14.42 -12.61
N HIS A 110 -10.76 -14.09 -11.88
CA HIS A 110 -9.44 -14.70 -12.05
C HIS A 110 -9.19 -15.77 -10.98
N GLU A 111 -8.43 -16.82 -11.31
CA GLU A 111 -7.88 -17.72 -10.30
C GLU A 111 -6.90 -16.95 -9.41
N CYS A 112 -7.12 -16.97 -8.10
CA CYS A 112 -6.29 -16.27 -7.12
C CYS A 112 -6.19 -17.09 -5.85
N ASP A 113 -4.96 -17.46 -5.48
CA ASP A 113 -4.66 -18.15 -4.23
C ASP A 113 -4.23 -17.15 -3.15
N LEU A 114 -3.58 -16.05 -3.53
CA LEU A 114 -2.98 -15.10 -2.61
C LEU A 114 -3.04 -13.69 -3.18
N VAL A 115 -3.46 -12.72 -2.38
CA VAL A 115 -3.37 -11.28 -2.69
C VAL A 115 -2.40 -10.63 -1.72
N LEU A 116 -1.43 -9.89 -2.24
CA LEU A 116 -0.50 -9.09 -1.45
C LEU A 116 -0.76 -7.60 -1.69
N THR A 117 -0.74 -6.83 -0.61
CA THR A 117 -0.82 -5.36 -0.62
C THR A 117 0.26 -4.82 0.31
N GLY A 118 0.69 -3.57 0.19
CA GLY A 118 1.43 -2.92 1.28
C GLY A 118 0.53 -2.63 2.48
N CYS A 119 1.10 -2.56 3.68
CA CYS A 119 0.34 -2.29 4.91
C CYS A 119 -0.19 -0.86 5.01
N MET A 120 0.48 0.10 4.35
CA MET A 120 0.15 1.52 4.40
C MET A 120 0.66 2.20 3.13
N ALA A 121 -0.14 3.10 2.58
CA ALA A 121 0.31 4.00 1.53
C ALA A 121 0.92 5.27 2.14
N GLY A 122 2.01 5.77 1.55
CA GLY A 122 2.72 6.97 2.02
C GLY A 122 1.97 8.30 1.83
N ASP A 123 0.80 8.28 1.20
CA ASP A 123 -0.08 9.44 1.03
C ASP A 123 -1.15 9.51 2.15
N ASP A 124 -2.31 8.88 1.97
CA ASP A 124 -3.46 9.02 2.88
C ASP A 124 -3.33 8.19 4.16
N GLY A 125 -2.39 7.23 4.19
CA GLY A 125 -2.03 6.50 5.41
C GLY A 125 -3.16 5.66 6.03
N HIS A 126 -4.23 5.32 5.30
CA HIS A 126 -5.43 4.69 5.89
C HIS A 126 -5.23 3.29 6.48
N MET A 127 -4.22 2.53 6.02
CA MET A 127 -3.92 1.15 6.44
C MET A 127 -5.09 0.13 6.34
N ALA A 128 -6.21 0.50 5.70
CA ALA A 128 -7.45 -0.29 5.71
C ALA A 128 -7.72 -1.05 4.40
N THR A 129 -7.17 -0.60 3.26
CA THR A 129 -7.51 -1.14 1.93
C THR A 129 -7.30 -2.64 1.82
N GLY A 130 -6.19 -3.19 2.32
CA GLY A 130 -5.92 -4.62 2.23
C GLY A 130 -6.89 -5.49 3.04
N ALA A 131 -7.28 -5.04 4.24
CA ALA A 131 -8.26 -5.75 5.06
C ALA A 131 -9.67 -5.66 4.45
N ALA A 132 -10.06 -4.48 3.95
CA ALA A 132 -11.32 -4.27 3.24
C ALA A 132 -11.39 -5.11 1.94
N LEU A 133 -10.27 -5.24 1.22
CA LEU A 133 -10.18 -6.07 0.02
C LEU A 133 -10.42 -7.55 0.34
N ALA A 134 -9.95 -8.02 1.49
CA ALA A 134 -10.22 -9.38 1.93
C ALA A 134 -11.72 -9.63 2.13
N GLU A 135 -12.43 -8.69 2.75
CA GLU A 135 -13.88 -8.77 2.93
C GLU A 135 -14.61 -8.77 1.59
N GLU A 136 -14.26 -7.85 0.68
CA GLU A 136 -14.86 -7.76 -0.67
C GLU A 136 -14.65 -9.03 -1.51
N LEU A 137 -13.56 -9.77 -1.28
CA LEU A 137 -13.27 -11.06 -1.92
C LEU A 137 -13.81 -12.27 -1.14
N GLY A 138 -14.21 -12.10 0.12
CA GLY A 138 -14.54 -13.20 1.04
C GLY A 138 -13.34 -14.07 1.41
N PHE A 139 -12.14 -13.49 1.46
CA PHE A 139 -10.87 -14.19 1.72
C PHE A 139 -10.45 -14.05 3.19
N ASN A 140 -9.68 -15.02 3.69
CA ASN A 140 -9.00 -14.88 4.98
C ASN A 140 -7.95 -13.77 4.90
N HIS A 141 -7.57 -13.15 6.02
CA HIS A 141 -6.52 -12.13 5.98
C HIS A 141 -5.64 -12.07 7.22
N ALA A 142 -4.44 -11.52 7.04
CA ALA A 142 -3.58 -11.03 8.11
C ALA A 142 -2.95 -9.70 7.68
N THR A 143 -2.90 -8.76 8.60
CA THR A 143 -2.30 -7.44 8.41
C THR A 143 -0.90 -7.37 9.04
N MET A 144 -0.11 -6.38 8.67
CA MET A 144 1.21 -6.09 9.29
C MET A 144 2.17 -7.28 9.24
N VAL A 145 2.18 -8.01 8.11
CA VAL A 145 2.96 -9.23 7.95
C VAL A 145 4.42 -8.89 7.69
N LYS A 146 5.30 -9.39 8.57
CA LYS A 146 6.77 -9.21 8.52
C LYS A 146 7.53 -10.46 8.11
N LYS A 147 6.85 -11.60 8.04
CA LYS A 147 7.35 -12.87 7.49
C LYS A 147 6.17 -13.75 7.12
N LEU A 148 6.29 -14.55 6.06
CA LEU A 148 5.32 -15.57 5.73
C LEU A 148 5.98 -16.90 5.34
N GLU A 149 5.22 -17.98 5.47
CA GLU A 149 5.60 -19.32 5.01
C GLU A 149 4.41 -19.94 4.27
N ILE A 150 4.59 -20.25 2.99
CA ILE A 150 3.59 -20.96 2.19
C ILE A 150 3.64 -22.45 2.52
N LEU A 151 2.50 -22.99 2.97
CA LEU A 151 2.27 -24.39 3.30
C LEU A 151 1.30 -25.02 2.28
N ASP A 152 0.98 -26.30 2.46
CA ASP A 152 -0.03 -26.97 1.63
C ASP A 152 -1.44 -26.46 1.97
N GLY A 153 -2.06 -25.74 1.03
CA GLY A 153 -3.40 -25.13 1.18
C GLY A 153 -3.51 -24.01 2.22
N LYS A 154 -2.39 -23.55 2.79
CA LYS A 154 -2.36 -22.55 3.86
C LYS A 154 -1.19 -21.58 3.71
N VAL A 155 -1.30 -20.45 4.39
CA VAL A 155 -0.18 -19.54 4.66
C VAL A 155 -0.04 -19.32 6.16
N LYS A 156 1.19 -19.41 6.65
CA LYS A 156 1.55 -19.04 8.02
C LYS A 156 2.14 -17.65 8.00
N ALA A 157 1.45 -16.68 8.59
CA ALA A 157 1.85 -15.28 8.61
C ALA A 157 2.33 -14.89 10.01
N TYR A 158 3.45 -14.18 10.06
CA TYR A 158 4.01 -13.60 11.27
C TYR A 158 3.74 -12.09 11.20
N ARG A 159 2.84 -11.61 12.05
CA ARG A 159 2.44 -10.21 12.07
C ARG A 159 2.93 -9.48 13.31
N GLU A 160 3.32 -8.23 13.11
CA GLU A 160 3.73 -7.34 14.19
C GLU A 160 2.50 -6.71 14.85
N LEU A 161 2.48 -6.75 16.19
CA LEU A 161 1.53 -6.07 17.06
C LEU A 161 2.26 -4.99 17.86
N GLU A 162 1.51 -4.20 18.63
CA GLU A 162 2.07 -3.15 19.47
C GLU A 162 3.11 -3.71 20.47
N GLY A 163 4.10 -2.88 20.79
CA GLY A 163 5.19 -3.27 21.70
C GLY A 163 6.19 -4.27 21.12
N GLY A 164 6.22 -4.44 19.78
CA GLY A 164 7.14 -5.36 19.11
C GLY A 164 6.79 -6.84 19.29
N LEU A 165 5.54 -7.12 19.68
CA LEU A 165 5.05 -8.48 19.80
C LEU A 165 4.84 -9.07 18.41
N MET A 166 5.33 -10.29 18.20
CA MET A 166 5.09 -11.04 16.97
C MET A 166 4.02 -12.10 17.23
N GLU A 167 2.87 -11.96 16.57
CA GLU A 167 1.85 -12.99 16.52
C GLU A 167 2.02 -13.87 15.29
N VAL A 168 1.72 -15.16 15.43
CA VAL A 168 1.80 -16.13 14.34
C VAL A 168 0.42 -16.72 14.10
N VAL A 169 -0.10 -16.54 12.90
CA VAL A 169 -1.42 -17.03 12.48
C VAL A 169 -1.29 -17.95 11.28
N GLU A 170 -2.15 -18.96 11.20
CA GLU A 170 -2.29 -19.82 10.01
C GLU A 170 -3.64 -19.55 9.36
N LEU A 171 -3.61 -19.24 8.07
CA LEU A 171 -4.79 -18.96 7.26
C LEU A 171 -4.93 -20.02 6.17
N VAL A 172 -6.15 -20.45 5.91
CA VAL A 172 -6.46 -21.28 4.73
C VAL A 172 -6.47 -20.38 3.50
N LEU A 173 -5.86 -20.83 2.40
CA LEU A 173 -5.92 -20.11 1.12
C LEU A 173 -7.32 -20.30 0.48
N PRO A 174 -7.88 -19.29 -0.20
CA PRO A 174 -7.23 -18.03 -0.55
C PRO A 174 -7.18 -17.01 0.58
N ALA A 175 -6.16 -16.14 0.55
CA ALA A 175 -5.94 -15.13 1.59
C ALA A 175 -5.43 -13.79 1.03
N VAL A 176 -5.64 -12.72 1.79
CA VAL A 176 -5.04 -11.40 1.56
C VAL A 176 -4.05 -11.09 2.69
N LEU A 177 -2.83 -10.69 2.35
CA LEU A 177 -1.82 -10.28 3.31
C LEU A 177 -1.41 -8.83 3.07
N THR A 178 -1.38 -8.03 4.14
CA THR A 178 -0.81 -6.68 4.08
C THR A 178 0.63 -6.74 4.57
N ILE A 179 1.55 -6.43 3.66
CA ILE A 179 2.99 -6.60 3.82
C ILE A 179 3.56 -5.34 4.43
N GLN A 180 4.26 -5.52 5.55
CA GLN A 180 4.96 -4.44 6.21
C GLN A 180 6.38 -4.31 5.65
N THR A 181 6.89 -3.08 5.64
CA THR A 181 8.26 -2.79 5.22
C THR A 181 9.28 -3.62 5.99
N GLY A 182 10.31 -4.10 5.31
CA GLY A 182 11.38 -4.91 5.90
C GLY A 182 11.01 -6.38 6.16
N ILE A 183 10.03 -6.95 5.46
CA ILE A 183 9.86 -8.41 5.33
C ILE A 183 11.00 -9.06 4.52
N ASN A 184 11.53 -8.31 3.55
CA ASN A 184 12.55 -8.70 2.59
C ASN A 184 13.38 -7.46 2.17
N GLU A 185 14.28 -7.62 1.20
CA GLU A 185 15.01 -6.51 0.56
C GLU A 185 14.59 -6.43 -0.92
N PRO A 186 13.76 -5.44 -1.31
CA PRO A 186 13.25 -5.35 -2.69
C PRO A 186 14.35 -5.26 -3.73
N ARG A 187 14.28 -6.10 -4.77
CA ARG A 187 15.28 -6.10 -5.83
C ARG A 187 15.16 -4.89 -6.75
N TYR A 188 16.29 -4.55 -7.38
CA TYR A 188 16.30 -3.63 -8.52
C TYR A 188 15.78 -4.31 -9.79
N ALA A 189 15.08 -3.56 -10.64
CA ALA A 189 14.69 -4.03 -11.95
C ALA A 189 15.91 -4.06 -12.89
N PRO A 190 16.28 -5.22 -13.46
CA PRO A 190 17.38 -5.28 -14.42
C PRO A 190 17.00 -4.60 -15.74
N ILE A 191 17.95 -3.97 -16.43
CA ILE A 191 17.74 -3.27 -17.71
C ILE A 191 17.01 -4.16 -18.74
N ARG A 192 17.35 -5.46 -18.79
CA ARG A 192 16.66 -6.42 -19.66
C ARG A 192 15.18 -6.56 -19.28
N GLY A 193 14.89 -6.71 -17.99
CA GLY A 193 13.53 -6.81 -17.46
C GLY A 193 12.70 -5.56 -17.78
N ILE A 194 13.30 -4.37 -17.68
CA ILE A 194 12.65 -3.10 -18.05
C ILE A 194 12.25 -3.13 -19.54
N ARG A 195 13.15 -3.54 -20.43
CA ARG A 195 12.87 -3.61 -21.88
C ARG A 195 11.79 -4.65 -22.21
N GLU A 196 11.75 -5.75 -21.48
CA GLU A 196 10.73 -6.80 -21.65
C GLU A 196 9.37 -6.32 -21.13
N ALA A 197 9.34 -5.70 -19.96
CA ALA A 197 8.12 -5.15 -19.35
C ALA A 197 7.44 -4.09 -20.22
N GLN A 198 8.20 -3.30 -21.00
CA GLN A 198 7.63 -2.33 -21.96
C GLN A 198 6.87 -3.00 -23.11
N LYS A 199 7.16 -4.27 -23.42
CA LYS A 199 6.49 -5.03 -24.49
C LYS A 199 5.33 -5.88 -23.99
N LYS A 200 5.31 -6.18 -22.69
CA LYS A 200 4.20 -6.92 -22.08
C LYS A 200 2.92 -6.08 -22.13
N GLU A 201 1.81 -6.78 -22.31
CA GLU A 201 0.47 -6.21 -22.27
C GLU A 201 0.20 -5.63 -20.87
N LEU A 202 -0.32 -4.41 -20.84
CA LEU A 202 -0.90 -3.78 -19.66
C LEU A 202 -2.38 -3.62 -19.97
N LYS A 203 -3.22 -4.40 -19.31
CA LYS A 203 -4.66 -4.37 -19.53
C LYS A 203 -5.24 -3.17 -18.79
N VAL A 204 -5.72 -2.17 -19.53
CA VAL A 204 -6.44 -1.02 -18.97
C VAL A 204 -7.93 -1.34 -18.99
N VAL A 205 -8.61 -1.16 -17.86
CA VAL A 205 -10.05 -1.42 -17.70
C VAL A 205 -10.73 -0.25 -16.98
N ASN A 206 -12.03 -0.08 -17.20
CA ASN A 206 -12.87 0.88 -16.49
C ASN A 206 -13.91 0.15 -15.59
N LEU A 207 -14.84 0.89 -14.98
CA LEU A 207 -15.85 0.29 -14.10
C LEU A 207 -16.80 -0.68 -14.81
N GLU A 208 -17.19 -0.37 -16.06
CA GLU A 208 -18.08 -1.23 -16.85
C GLU A 208 -17.39 -2.57 -17.20
N ASP A 209 -16.10 -2.55 -17.51
CA ASP A 209 -15.29 -3.76 -17.76
C ASP A 209 -15.22 -4.67 -16.52
N LEU A 210 -15.30 -4.08 -15.32
CA LEU A 210 -15.32 -4.80 -14.04
C LEU A 210 -16.73 -5.22 -13.61
N GLY A 211 -17.78 -4.79 -14.33
CA GLY A 211 -19.17 -5.01 -13.96
C GLY A 211 -19.59 -4.27 -12.69
N LEU A 212 -18.95 -3.14 -12.38
CA LEU A 212 -19.28 -2.30 -11.23
C LEU A 212 -20.20 -1.15 -11.63
N ASP A 213 -21.22 -0.87 -10.81
CA ASP A 213 -22.04 0.33 -10.97
C ASP A 213 -21.24 1.54 -10.47
N PRO A 214 -21.09 2.62 -11.25
CA PRO A 214 -20.43 3.83 -10.79
C PRO A 214 -21.00 4.41 -9.50
N ASN A 215 -22.30 4.26 -9.25
CA ASN A 215 -22.95 4.75 -8.03
C ASN A 215 -22.53 3.96 -6.77
N ASP A 216 -21.83 2.82 -6.91
CA ASP A 216 -21.31 2.03 -5.79
C ASP A 216 -19.89 2.44 -5.39
N VAL A 217 -19.24 3.33 -6.17
CA VAL A 217 -17.81 3.66 -6.04
C VAL A 217 -17.50 5.14 -6.20
N ASP A 218 -18.51 5.99 -6.35
CA ASP A 218 -18.33 7.42 -6.52
C ASP A 218 -18.22 8.18 -5.18
N ALA A 219 -18.15 9.50 -5.27
CA ALA A 219 -18.06 10.36 -4.10
C ALA A 219 -19.32 10.33 -3.21
N GLU A 220 -20.50 9.97 -3.75
CA GLU A 220 -21.73 9.82 -2.96
C GLU A 220 -21.76 8.48 -2.20
N ALA A 221 -21.16 7.43 -2.77
CA ALA A 221 -20.98 6.14 -2.13
C ALA A 221 -19.88 6.13 -1.05
N SER A 222 -18.94 7.08 -1.13
CA SER A 222 -17.85 7.23 -0.17
C SER A 222 -18.36 7.41 1.26
N GLY A 223 -17.88 6.59 2.19
CA GLY A 223 -18.21 6.71 3.61
C GLY A 223 -17.44 7.84 4.32
N VAL A 224 -16.49 8.46 3.62
CA VAL A 224 -15.65 9.56 4.11
C VAL A 224 -15.69 10.75 3.17
N ILE A 225 -15.59 11.96 3.73
CA ILE A 225 -15.51 13.21 2.97
C ILE A 225 -14.28 13.97 3.46
N LEU A 226 -13.41 14.35 2.53
CA LEU A 226 -12.30 15.25 2.83
C LEU A 226 -12.80 16.69 2.85
N GLU A 227 -12.91 17.28 4.04
CA GLU A 227 -13.40 18.66 4.20
C GLU A 227 -12.30 19.70 3.96
N GLN A 228 -11.10 19.47 4.49
CA GLN A 228 -10.00 20.42 4.41
C GLN A 228 -8.65 19.76 4.69
N LEU A 229 -7.63 20.20 3.96
CA LEU A 229 -6.21 20.00 4.24
C LEU A 229 -5.59 21.29 4.76
N TYR A 230 -4.66 21.17 5.70
CA TYR A 230 -3.84 22.28 6.16
C TYR A 230 -2.44 21.77 6.52
N ILE A 231 -1.43 22.63 6.37
CA ILE A 231 -0.08 22.33 6.83
C ILE A 231 -0.02 22.63 8.33
N PRO A 232 0.31 21.65 9.18
CA PRO A 232 0.38 21.89 10.62
C PRO A 232 1.46 22.94 10.93
N GLU A 233 1.13 23.92 11.76
CA GLU A 233 2.11 24.90 12.23
C GLU A 233 3.09 24.20 13.18
N ILE A 234 4.35 24.11 12.76
CA ILE A 234 5.41 23.54 13.60
C ILE A 234 5.89 24.61 14.58
N GLU A 235 5.30 24.64 15.76
CA GLU A 235 5.85 25.38 16.89
C GLU A 235 6.96 24.54 17.54
N SER A 236 8.22 24.82 17.19
CA SER A 236 9.35 24.21 17.88
C SER A 236 9.79 25.09 19.06
N ALA A 237 9.60 24.59 20.28
CA ALA A 237 10.17 25.15 21.49
C ALA A 237 11.34 24.26 21.94
N ALA A 238 12.56 24.80 21.90
CA ALA A 238 13.73 24.14 22.44
C ALA A 238 14.03 24.71 23.83
N GLU A 239 13.98 23.86 24.86
CA GLU A 239 14.41 24.21 26.22
C GLU A 239 15.78 23.58 26.50
N PHE A 240 16.77 24.41 26.85
CA PHE A 240 18.02 23.92 27.42
C PHE A 240 17.82 23.58 28.89
N ILE A 241 18.02 22.31 29.25
CA ILE A 241 17.93 21.86 30.63
C ILE A 241 19.27 22.12 31.33
N GLU A 242 19.26 23.08 32.24
CA GLU A 242 20.39 23.44 33.10
C GLU A 242 20.39 22.64 34.41
N GLY A 243 21.54 22.60 35.11
CA GLY A 243 21.71 21.89 36.39
C GLY A 243 22.83 20.85 36.38
N GLU A 244 22.98 20.12 37.48
CA GLU A 244 23.89 18.96 37.54
C GLU A 244 23.29 17.76 36.77
N PRO A 245 24.09 16.76 36.37
CA PRO A 245 23.63 15.64 35.54
C PRO A 245 22.36 14.93 36.05
N ASP A 246 22.24 14.72 37.36
CA ASP A 246 21.09 14.05 37.97
C ASP A 246 19.82 14.91 37.88
N GLU A 247 19.94 16.22 38.12
CA GLU A 247 18.83 17.18 38.00
C GLU A 247 18.34 17.31 36.55
N LYS A 248 19.28 17.29 35.59
CA LYS A 248 18.95 17.29 34.16
C LYS A 248 18.18 16.03 33.78
N ALA A 249 18.59 14.87 34.28
CA ALA A 249 17.93 13.59 34.01
C ALA A 249 16.51 13.55 34.58
N GLU A 250 16.31 14.01 35.83
CA GLU A 250 14.98 14.09 36.45
C GLU A 250 14.06 15.04 35.70
N LYS A 251 14.54 16.24 35.36
CA LYS A 251 13.75 17.23 34.63
C LYS A 251 13.41 16.75 33.23
N LEU A 252 14.35 16.10 32.53
CA LEU A 252 14.09 15.48 31.23
C LEU A 252 13.02 14.40 31.35
N ALA A 253 13.14 13.48 32.31
CA ALA A 253 12.14 12.43 32.52
C ALA A 253 10.74 13.01 32.77
N SER A 254 10.63 14.06 33.58
CA SER A 254 9.35 14.74 33.82
C SER A 254 8.77 15.38 32.55
N ILE A 255 9.62 15.99 31.70
CA ILE A 255 9.18 16.57 30.43
C ILE A 255 8.66 15.47 29.50
N LEU A 256 9.38 14.35 29.39
CA LEU A 256 9.01 13.23 28.54
C LEU A 256 7.67 12.59 28.97
N VAL A 257 7.48 12.34 30.27
CA VAL A 257 6.21 11.80 30.82
C VAL A 257 5.05 12.77 30.58
N LYS A 258 5.27 14.07 30.82
CA LYS A 258 4.25 15.10 30.58
C LYS A 258 3.88 15.21 29.10
N GLY A 259 4.86 15.00 28.21
CA GLY A 259 4.68 14.96 26.77
C GLY A 259 4.07 13.66 26.25
N GLY A 260 3.84 12.65 27.10
CA GLY A 260 3.33 11.34 26.69
C GLY A 260 4.32 10.53 25.83
N LEU A 261 5.61 10.84 25.93
CA LEU A 261 6.67 10.17 25.15
C LEU A 261 7.23 8.92 25.86
N VAL A 262 6.98 8.79 27.17
CA VAL A 262 7.37 7.67 28.04
C VAL A 262 6.31 7.44 29.10
#